data_AF-A0A3N4LCR6-F1
#
_entry.id   AF-A0A3N4LCR6-F1
#
_cell.length_a   1.000
_cell.length_b   1.000
_cell.length_c   1.000
_cell.angle_alpha   90.00
_cell.angle_beta   90.00
_cell.angle_gamma   90.00
#
_symmetry.space_group_name_H-M   'P 1'
#
loop_
_entity.id
_entity.type
_entity.pdbx_description
1 polymer ?
#
loop_
_entity_poly.entity_id
_entity_poly.type
_entity_poly.pdbx_seq_one_letter_code
_entity_poly.pdbx_strand_id
1 'polypeptide(L)'
;MRDLRTAVDFFRTYGVREGDLPARLNYLRRNFNFRGINVAASGSTGSSQRVVVNPYTKDPVHIAFRKETLPRGLPQIPGAPAGKSCGTLYCRGDIAILQSPTFKESDLYPIQLAQDDANWPISPISALISLPLRVCKITPKPQQLRMPNWSPENQAATFLFLNTNTGWAPMEWDCPGSVMLTRDDGKQLYKEHATAVCIFCQDFIGPLLEEWLENGKSEAIGSRAVDAALTKKGFEEWFARFRIEKAREALESGEELRWEKWISPYDV
;
A
#
# COMPACT_ATOMS: atom_id res chain seq x y z
N MET A 1 -5.58 -18.14 -25.16
CA MET A 1 -5.30 -16.75 -25.61
C MET A 1 -6.38 -15.85 -25.03
N ARG A 2 -6.04 -14.90 -24.16
CA ARG A 2 -7.02 -13.88 -23.71
C ARG A 2 -7.07 -12.79 -24.79
N ASP A 3 -8.27 -12.37 -25.18
CA ASP A 3 -8.53 -11.43 -26.28
C ASP A 3 -8.03 -10.02 -25.93
N LEU A 4 -7.43 -9.32 -26.90
CA LEU A 4 -7.03 -7.91 -26.79
C LEU A 4 -8.21 -7.04 -26.35
N ARG A 5 -9.42 -7.41 -26.75
CA ARG A 5 -10.66 -6.72 -26.36
C ARG A 5 -10.81 -6.66 -24.84
N THR A 6 -10.51 -7.74 -24.12
CA THR A 6 -10.56 -7.78 -22.65
C THR A 6 -9.52 -6.85 -22.02
N ALA A 7 -8.29 -6.81 -22.55
CA ALA A 7 -7.24 -5.92 -22.06
C ALA A 7 -7.54 -4.44 -22.35
N VAL A 8 -8.17 -4.16 -23.49
CA VAL A 8 -8.60 -2.82 -23.91
C VAL A 8 -9.80 -2.33 -23.10
N ASP A 9 -10.79 -3.18 -22.89
CA ASP A 9 -11.96 -2.88 -22.08
C ASP A 9 -11.55 -2.66 -20.63
N PHE A 10 -10.55 -3.39 -20.12
CA PHE A 10 -9.89 -3.08 -18.86
C PHE A 10 -9.35 -1.63 -18.83
N PHE A 11 -8.59 -1.16 -19.82
CA PHE A 11 -8.10 0.23 -19.81
C PHE A 11 -9.17 1.29 -20.05
N ARG A 12 -10.21 0.98 -20.84
CA ARG A 12 -11.36 1.89 -21.05
C ARG A 12 -12.19 2.05 -19.78
N THR A 13 -12.36 0.97 -19.04
CA THR A 13 -13.13 0.97 -17.78
C THR A 13 -12.39 1.72 -16.68
N TYR A 14 -11.06 1.64 -16.66
CA TYR A 14 -10.25 2.06 -15.50
C TYR A 14 -9.37 3.30 -15.70
N GLY A 15 -9.57 4.07 -16.77
CA GLY A 15 -8.98 5.42 -16.95
C GLY A 15 -7.46 5.48 -16.75
N VAL A 16 -6.69 5.40 -17.82
CA VAL A 16 -5.21 5.44 -17.71
C VAL A 16 -4.74 6.89 -17.54
N ARG A 17 -3.89 7.17 -16.55
CA ARG A 17 -3.14 8.44 -16.48
C ARG A 17 -1.98 8.40 -17.47
N GLU A 18 -1.75 9.50 -18.19
CA GLU A 18 -0.76 9.56 -19.28
C GLU A 18 0.66 9.18 -18.84
N GLY A 19 1.03 9.46 -17.58
CA GLY A 19 2.34 9.09 -16.99
C GLY A 19 2.55 7.60 -16.75
N ASP A 20 1.49 6.81 -16.54
CA ASP A 20 1.57 5.39 -16.19
C ASP A 20 1.63 4.47 -17.43
N LEU A 21 1.49 5.06 -18.62
CA LEU A 21 1.34 4.34 -19.88
C LEU A 21 2.57 3.47 -20.23
N PRO A 22 3.83 3.93 -20.07
CA PRO A 22 4.99 3.10 -20.42
C PRO A 22 5.11 1.84 -19.55
N ALA A 23 4.84 1.97 -18.24
CA ALA A 23 4.89 0.86 -17.29
C ALA A 23 3.80 -0.18 -17.59
N ARG A 24 2.57 0.27 -17.86
CA ARG A 24 1.44 -0.61 -18.18
C ARG A 24 1.57 -1.27 -19.57
N LEU A 25 2.14 -0.60 -20.57
CA LEU A 25 2.45 -1.20 -21.87
C LEU A 25 3.55 -2.26 -21.76
N ASN A 26 4.58 -2.03 -20.95
CA ASN A 26 5.59 -3.05 -20.67
C ASN A 26 5.01 -4.28 -19.96
N TYR A 27 4.05 -4.07 -19.05
CA TYR A 27 3.32 -5.16 -18.40
C TYR A 27 2.53 -6.02 -19.42
N LEU A 28 1.81 -5.39 -20.36
CA LEU A 28 1.08 -6.13 -21.41
C LEU A 28 2.01 -6.94 -22.30
N ARG A 29 3.13 -6.33 -22.73
CA ARG A 29 4.15 -6.99 -23.55
C ARG A 29 4.73 -8.23 -22.87
N ARG A 30 5.01 -8.13 -21.56
CA ARG A 30 5.59 -9.23 -20.77
C ARG A 30 4.60 -10.36 -20.48
N ASN A 31 3.35 -10.03 -20.12
CA ASN A 31 2.43 -11.02 -19.56
C ASN A 31 1.45 -11.62 -20.59
N PHE A 32 1.26 -10.95 -21.73
CA PHE A 32 0.28 -11.38 -22.73
C PHE A 32 0.89 -11.61 -24.12
N ASN A 33 2.22 -11.66 -24.20
CA ASN A 33 2.98 -11.97 -25.42
C ASN A 33 2.66 -11.03 -26.60
N PHE A 34 2.26 -9.78 -26.31
CA PHE A 34 1.96 -8.79 -27.33
C PHE A 34 3.25 -8.24 -27.96
N ARG A 35 3.60 -8.69 -29.17
CA ARG A 35 4.60 -8.03 -30.03
C ARG A 35 3.89 -7.00 -30.93
N GLY A 36 4.47 -5.81 -31.08
CA GLY A 36 4.05 -4.83 -32.11
C GLY A 36 3.05 -3.74 -31.73
N ILE A 37 2.80 -3.48 -30.44
CA ILE A 37 1.99 -2.31 -30.05
C ILE A 37 2.77 -1.02 -30.35
N ASN A 38 2.35 -0.30 -31.41
CA ASN A 38 2.80 1.04 -31.75
C ASN A 38 1.81 2.08 -31.20
N VAL A 39 2.33 3.07 -30.49
CA VAL A 39 1.53 4.20 -29.98
C VAL A 39 1.74 5.36 -30.95
N ALA A 40 0.72 5.69 -31.74
CA ALA A 40 0.74 6.89 -32.56
C ALA A 40 0.22 8.08 -31.74
N ALA A 41 0.99 9.17 -31.69
CA ALA A 41 0.52 10.43 -31.14
C ALA A 41 -0.46 11.06 -32.14
N SER A 42 -1.73 11.20 -31.75
CA SER A 42 -2.73 11.93 -32.54
C SER A 42 -2.62 13.42 -32.21
N GLY A 43 -2.21 14.22 -33.19
CA GLY A 43 -2.11 15.67 -33.05
C GLY A 43 -3.45 16.39 -33.21
N SER A 44 -3.64 17.40 -32.35
CA SER A 44 -4.64 18.49 -32.36
C SER A 44 -6.00 18.25 -31.69
N THR A 45 -6.35 19.23 -30.83
CA THR A 45 -7.59 19.50 -30.09
C THR A 45 -7.76 18.87 -28.69
N GLY A 46 -7.27 19.60 -27.68
CA GLY A 46 -7.81 19.72 -26.30
C GLY A 46 -7.95 18.47 -25.41
N SER A 47 -7.80 17.28 -25.97
CA SER A 47 -7.94 15.98 -25.33
C SER A 47 -6.81 15.11 -25.84
N SER A 48 -5.92 14.65 -24.95
CA SER A 48 -4.84 13.72 -25.32
C SER A 48 -5.48 12.36 -25.62
N GLN A 49 -5.98 12.13 -26.83
CA GLN A 49 -6.39 10.80 -27.27
C GLN A 49 -5.18 10.08 -27.84
N ARG A 50 -4.90 8.85 -27.38
CA ARG A 50 -3.89 7.97 -27.98
C ARG A 50 -4.58 6.78 -28.64
N VAL A 51 -4.10 6.42 -29.83
CA VAL A 51 -4.61 5.29 -30.60
C VAL A 51 -3.66 4.11 -30.41
N VAL A 52 -4.21 3.00 -29.94
CA VAL A 52 -3.50 1.71 -29.85
C VAL A 52 -4.03 0.83 -30.96
N VAL A 53 -3.16 0.33 -31.85
CA VAL A 53 -3.58 -0.54 -32.96
C VAL A 53 -3.37 -1.99 -32.57
N ASN A 54 -4.40 -2.82 -32.75
CA ASN A 54 -4.28 -4.27 -32.61
C ASN A 54 -3.36 -4.82 -33.72
N PRO A 55 -2.23 -5.48 -33.40
CA PRO A 55 -1.34 -6.01 -34.44
C PRO A 55 -1.96 -7.16 -35.25
N TYR A 56 -2.99 -7.83 -34.74
CA TYR A 56 -3.62 -8.97 -35.39
C TYR A 56 -4.85 -8.58 -36.22
N THR A 57 -5.68 -7.67 -35.73
CA THR A 57 -6.91 -7.26 -36.44
C THR A 57 -6.75 -5.94 -37.20
N LYS A 58 -5.68 -5.18 -36.94
CA LYS A 58 -5.46 -3.81 -37.43
C LYS A 58 -6.52 -2.80 -37.00
N ASP A 59 -7.43 -3.16 -36.11
CA ASP A 59 -8.46 -2.24 -35.63
C ASP A 59 -7.85 -1.18 -34.71
N PRO A 60 -8.14 0.11 -34.93
CA PRO A 60 -7.71 1.18 -34.04
C PRO A 60 -8.58 1.20 -32.77
N VAL A 61 -7.92 1.15 -31.62
CA VAL A 61 -8.56 1.35 -30.32
C VAL A 61 -8.24 2.76 -29.84
N HIS A 62 -9.29 3.58 -29.75
CA HIS A 62 -9.22 4.90 -29.14
C HIS A 62 -9.32 4.76 -27.62
N ILE A 63 -8.30 5.27 -26.91
CA ILE A 63 -8.29 5.43 -25.46
C ILE A 63 -8.42 6.92 -25.16
N ALA A 64 -9.53 7.30 -24.53
CA ALA A 64 -9.77 8.66 -24.07
C ALA A 64 -9.20 8.82 -22.65
N PHE A 65 -8.38 9.85 -22.43
CA PHE A 65 -7.78 10.16 -21.15
C PHE A 65 -8.59 11.27 -20.48
N ARG A 66 -9.08 11.05 -19.26
CA ARG A 66 -9.65 12.13 -18.43
C ARG A 66 -8.56 12.73 -17.55
N LYS A 67 -8.40 14.05 -17.64
CA LYS A 67 -7.58 14.81 -16.71
C LYS A 67 -8.41 15.03 -15.44
N GLU A 68 -8.38 14.08 -14.52
CA GLU A 68 -9.06 14.23 -13.23
C GLU A 68 -8.36 15.30 -12.40
N THR A 69 -9.05 16.41 -12.16
CA THR A 69 -8.68 17.37 -11.12
C THR A 69 -9.02 16.75 -9.77
N LEU A 70 -8.02 16.55 -8.91
CA LEU A 70 -8.21 16.10 -7.53
C LEU A 70 -9.23 17.01 -6.82
N PRO A 71 -10.15 16.44 -6.01
CA PRO A 71 -11.11 17.24 -5.25
C PRO A 71 -10.37 18.15 -4.25
N ARG A 72 -10.67 19.45 -4.30
CA ARG A 72 -10.10 20.45 -3.38
C ARG A 72 -10.69 20.27 -1.97
N GLY A 73 -9.82 19.88 -1.03
CA GLY A 73 -9.84 20.23 0.40
C GLY A 73 -11.07 19.87 1.24
N LEU A 74 -10.89 18.96 2.20
CA LEU A 74 -11.86 18.72 3.28
C LEU A 74 -11.93 19.93 4.26
N PRO A 75 -13.07 20.13 4.94
CA PRO A 75 -13.23 21.21 5.92
C PRO A 75 -12.24 21.05 7.09
N GLN A 76 -11.50 22.11 7.39
CA GLN A 76 -10.56 22.15 8.51
C GLN A 76 -11.30 22.35 9.84
N ILE A 77 -10.98 21.54 10.85
CA ILE A 77 -11.45 21.72 12.24
C ILE A 77 -10.53 22.73 12.94
N PRO A 78 -11.04 23.81 13.57
CA PRO A 78 -10.21 24.79 14.27
C PRO A 78 -9.43 24.15 15.43
N GLY A 79 -8.10 24.21 15.38
CA GLY A 79 -7.20 23.75 16.45
C GLY A 79 -6.59 22.36 16.26
N ALA A 80 -7.07 21.56 15.31
CA ALA A 80 -6.30 20.40 14.85
C ALA A 80 -5.18 20.88 13.93
N PRO A 81 -3.92 20.41 14.08
CA PRO A 81 -2.89 20.69 13.08
C PRO A 81 -3.44 20.24 11.73
N ALA A 82 -3.52 21.18 10.77
CA ALA A 82 -4.22 20.97 9.53
C ALA A 82 -3.76 19.67 8.83
N GLY A 83 -4.68 18.71 8.68
CA GLY A 83 -4.61 17.69 7.63
C GLY A 83 -3.68 16.49 7.83
N LYS A 84 -3.13 16.22 9.02
CA LYS A 84 -2.44 14.94 9.23
C LYS A 84 -3.47 13.81 9.34
N SER A 85 -3.51 12.94 8.33
CA SER A 85 -4.32 11.74 8.45
C SER A 85 -3.59 10.66 9.24
N CYS A 86 -4.38 9.91 9.99
CA CYS A 86 -3.91 8.79 10.76
C CYS A 86 -4.76 7.57 10.47
N GLY A 87 -4.29 6.41 10.87
CA GLY A 87 -5.19 5.27 10.97
C GLY A 87 -4.78 4.34 12.09
N THR A 88 -5.77 3.59 12.55
CA THR A 88 -5.61 2.63 13.63
C THR A 88 -5.46 1.24 13.05
N LEU A 89 -4.40 0.56 13.45
CA LEU A 89 -4.16 -0.85 13.22
C LEU A 89 -4.56 -1.59 14.50
N TYR A 90 -5.72 -2.24 14.48
CA TYR A 90 -6.29 -2.88 15.66
C TYR A 90 -5.62 -4.21 15.96
N CYS A 91 -5.40 -4.49 17.25
CA CYS A 91 -5.04 -5.84 17.68
C CYS A 91 -6.22 -6.80 17.55
N ARG A 92 -5.92 -8.10 17.60
CA ARG A 92 -6.91 -9.18 17.54
C ARG A 92 -8.03 -9.04 18.55
N GLY A 93 -7.71 -8.64 19.79
CA GLY A 93 -8.69 -8.40 20.84
C GLY A 93 -9.68 -7.28 20.49
N ASP A 94 -9.18 -6.16 19.98
CA ASP A 94 -10.03 -5.04 19.60
C ASP A 94 -10.85 -5.33 18.35
N ILE A 95 -10.30 -6.07 17.38
CA ILE A 95 -11.06 -6.59 16.23
C ILE A 95 -12.23 -7.44 16.71
N ALA A 96 -11.99 -8.38 17.63
CA ALA A 96 -13.01 -9.29 18.14
C ALA A 96 -14.13 -8.56 18.92
N ILE A 97 -13.78 -7.57 19.74
CA ILE A 97 -14.73 -6.84 20.57
C ILE A 97 -15.49 -5.77 19.77
N LEU A 98 -14.77 -4.98 18.98
CA LEU A 98 -15.32 -3.82 18.28
C LEU A 98 -15.87 -4.18 16.90
N GLN A 99 -15.73 -5.44 16.45
CA GLN A 99 -16.06 -5.88 15.09
C GLN A 99 -15.44 -4.96 14.03
N SER A 100 -14.24 -4.46 14.31
CA SER A 100 -13.55 -3.47 13.49
C SER A 100 -12.66 -4.15 12.45
N PRO A 101 -12.44 -3.52 11.29
CA PRO A 101 -11.45 -4.02 10.34
C PRO A 101 -10.05 -3.95 10.94
N THR A 102 -9.10 -4.71 10.39
CA THR A 102 -7.69 -4.66 10.82
C THR A 102 -7.12 -3.25 10.79
N PHE A 103 -7.41 -2.48 9.74
CA PHE A 103 -7.06 -1.07 9.64
C PHE A 103 -8.29 -0.20 9.44
N LYS A 104 -8.38 0.88 10.22
CA LYS A 104 -9.38 1.93 10.09
C LYS A 104 -8.71 3.29 9.92
N GLU A 105 -8.95 3.93 8.78
CA GLU A 105 -8.57 5.32 8.57
C GLU A 105 -9.36 6.22 9.53
N SER A 106 -8.68 7.18 10.13
CA SER A 106 -9.27 8.13 11.07
C SER A 106 -8.92 9.55 10.65
N ASP A 107 -9.96 10.32 10.36
CA ASP A 107 -9.84 11.77 10.10
C ASP A 107 -9.54 12.55 11.38
N LEU A 108 -9.79 11.93 12.54
CA LEU A 108 -9.54 12.52 13.84
C LEU A 108 -8.25 11.95 14.38
N TYR A 109 -7.20 12.76 14.30
CA TYR A 109 -6.00 12.57 15.09
C TYR A 109 -6.33 12.96 16.53
N PRO A 110 -6.40 12.03 17.50
CA PRO A 110 -6.83 12.36 18.85
C PRO A 110 -5.90 13.43 19.42
N ILE A 111 -6.45 14.57 19.83
CA ILE A 111 -5.67 15.72 20.33
C ILE A 111 -4.72 15.31 21.46
N GLN A 112 -5.15 14.35 22.30
CA GLN A 112 -4.36 13.78 23.39
C GLN A 112 -3.13 13.00 22.91
N LEU A 113 -3.21 12.37 21.74
CA LEU A 113 -2.11 11.65 21.11
C LEU A 113 -1.24 12.61 20.27
N ALA A 114 -1.82 13.70 19.78
CA ALA A 114 -1.12 14.68 18.95
C ALA A 114 -0.02 15.47 19.65
N GLN A 115 -0.10 15.59 20.98
CA GLN A 115 0.84 16.41 21.76
C GLN A 115 2.27 15.84 21.77
N ASP A 116 2.44 14.56 21.44
CA ASP A 116 3.74 13.85 21.47
C ASP A 116 4.07 13.13 20.15
N ASP A 117 3.46 13.53 19.03
CA ASP A 117 3.63 12.83 17.76
C ASP A 117 5.10 12.74 17.30
N ALA A 118 5.85 13.82 17.51
CA ALA A 118 7.27 13.91 17.22
C ALA A 118 8.13 12.92 18.03
N ASN A 119 7.63 12.43 19.16
CA ASN A 119 8.31 11.47 20.02
C ASN A 119 7.98 10.01 19.70
N TRP A 120 7.00 9.77 18.81
CA TRP A 120 6.64 8.41 18.45
C TRP A 120 7.75 7.76 17.64
N PRO A 121 8.11 6.49 17.94
CA PRO A 121 9.12 5.79 17.19
C PRO A 121 8.68 5.59 15.75
N ILE A 122 9.64 5.72 14.84
CA ILE A 122 9.47 5.41 13.43
C ILE A 122 9.74 3.91 13.23
N SER A 123 8.87 3.23 12.50
CA SER A 123 9.08 1.82 12.13
C SER A 123 10.38 1.70 11.31
N PRO A 124 11.35 0.86 11.74
CA PRO A 124 12.62 0.67 11.02
C PRO A 124 12.41 0.22 9.58
N ILE A 125 11.49 -0.74 9.35
CA ILE A 125 11.18 -1.26 8.01
C ILE A 125 10.58 -0.16 7.13
N SER A 126 9.63 0.62 7.68
CA SER A 126 8.98 1.72 6.95
C SER A 126 9.99 2.80 6.51
N ALA A 127 10.99 3.09 7.35
CA ALA A 127 12.06 4.03 7.03
C ALA A 127 12.94 3.51 5.89
N LEU A 128 13.29 2.22 5.89
CA LEU A 128 14.12 1.60 4.84
C LEU A 128 13.45 1.64 3.45
N ILE A 129 12.13 1.49 3.39
CA ILE A 129 11.37 1.64 2.15
C ILE A 129 11.09 3.12 1.78
N SER A 130 11.63 4.08 2.52
CA SER A 130 11.39 5.53 2.32
C SER A 130 9.93 5.96 2.50
N LEU A 131 9.18 5.24 3.34
CA LEU A 131 7.81 5.58 3.75
C LEU A 131 7.72 5.60 5.29
N PRO A 132 8.40 6.54 5.96
CA PRO A 132 8.52 6.53 7.42
C PRO A 132 7.16 6.65 8.10
N LEU A 133 6.77 5.61 8.83
CA LEU A 133 5.56 5.55 9.63
C LEU A 133 5.91 5.70 11.12
N ARG A 134 5.35 6.72 11.75
CA ARG A 134 5.35 6.88 13.20
C ARG A 134 4.24 6.05 13.80
N VAL A 135 4.56 5.35 14.90
CA VAL A 135 3.65 4.39 15.52
C VAL A 135 3.46 4.69 16.99
N CYS A 136 2.21 4.88 17.41
CA CYS A 136 1.83 5.03 18.81
C CYS A 136 1.06 3.80 19.29
N LYS A 137 1.40 3.26 20.46
CA LYS A 137 0.55 2.24 21.09
C LYS A 137 -0.69 2.88 21.70
N ILE A 138 -1.84 2.29 21.43
CA ILE A 138 -3.10 2.70 22.04
C ILE A 138 -3.24 1.92 23.34
N THR A 139 -3.30 2.65 24.46
CA THR A 139 -3.51 2.02 25.76
C THR A 139 -4.92 1.41 25.80
N PRO A 140 -5.06 0.09 26.03
CA PRO A 140 -6.37 -0.53 26.14
C PRO A 140 -7.11 -0.01 27.37
N LYS A 141 -8.42 0.12 27.25
CA LYS A 141 -9.26 0.50 28.39
C LYS A 141 -9.24 -0.64 29.44
N PRO A 142 -9.24 -0.32 30.75
CA PRO A 142 -9.24 -1.34 31.80
C PRO A 142 -10.35 -2.39 31.67
N GLN A 143 -11.50 -2.04 31.09
CA GLN A 143 -12.59 -2.97 30.83
C GLN A 143 -12.25 -4.00 29.75
N GLN A 144 -11.49 -3.62 28.71
CA GLN A 144 -11.09 -4.52 27.62
C GLN A 144 -10.14 -5.61 28.14
N LEU A 145 -9.22 -5.25 29.02
CA LEU A 145 -8.28 -6.18 29.67
C LEU A 145 -8.98 -7.29 30.47
N ARG A 146 -10.24 -7.09 30.86
CA ARG A 146 -11.03 -8.06 31.62
C ARG A 146 -11.91 -8.95 30.73
N MET A 147 -11.91 -8.73 29.42
CA MET A 147 -12.73 -9.52 28.51
C MET A 147 -12.05 -10.85 28.20
N PRO A 148 -12.77 -12.00 28.30
CA PRO A 148 -12.16 -13.33 28.24
C PRO A 148 -11.49 -13.69 26.91
N ASN A 149 -11.77 -12.94 25.84
CA ASN A 149 -11.21 -13.16 24.50
C ASN A 149 -10.36 -11.98 24.00
N TRP A 150 -9.99 -11.04 24.89
CA TRP A 150 -9.14 -9.93 24.48
C TRP A 150 -7.68 -10.38 24.37
N SER A 151 -7.06 -10.12 23.22
CA SER A 151 -5.65 -10.40 22.96
C SER A 151 -4.95 -9.14 22.44
N PRO A 152 -3.76 -8.78 22.98
CA PRO A 152 -2.95 -7.68 22.47
C PRO A 152 -2.18 -8.05 21.18
N GLU A 153 -2.35 -9.26 20.65
CA GLU A 153 -1.69 -9.71 19.43
C GLU A 153 -1.99 -8.77 18.26
N ASN A 154 -0.94 -8.21 17.68
CA ASN A 154 -1.01 -7.38 16.49
C ASN A 154 0.23 -7.65 15.63
N GLN A 155 0.21 -8.77 14.89
CA GLN A 155 1.34 -9.21 14.09
C GLN A 155 1.75 -8.14 13.07
N ALA A 156 0.79 -7.47 12.42
CA ALA A 156 1.08 -6.36 11.52
C ALA A 156 1.94 -5.27 12.18
N ALA A 157 1.63 -4.88 13.42
CA ALA A 157 2.42 -3.90 14.16
C ALA A 157 3.78 -4.45 14.62
N THR A 158 3.84 -5.71 15.06
CA THR A 158 5.10 -6.37 15.41
C THR A 158 6.05 -6.43 14.21
N PHE A 159 5.53 -6.79 13.03
CA PHE A 159 6.33 -6.92 11.81
C PHE A 159 6.87 -5.59 11.29
N LEU A 160 6.16 -4.48 11.51
CA LEU A 160 6.68 -3.12 11.24
C LEU A 160 7.94 -2.81 12.05
N PHE A 161 8.15 -3.43 13.20
CA PHE A 161 9.27 -3.20 14.11
C PHE A 161 10.31 -4.32 14.13
N LEU A 162 10.29 -5.23 13.15
CA LEU A 162 11.35 -6.23 13.03
C LEU A 162 12.72 -5.56 12.88
N ASN A 163 13.67 -6.05 13.67
CA ASN A 163 15.07 -5.76 13.46
C ASN A 163 15.59 -6.70 12.38
N THR A 164 15.98 -6.13 11.24
CA THR A 164 16.44 -6.88 10.06
C THR A 164 17.71 -7.70 10.30
N ASN A 165 18.50 -7.37 11.32
CA ASN A 165 19.72 -8.10 11.67
C ASN A 165 19.43 -9.31 12.59
N THR A 166 18.34 -9.26 13.34
CA THR A 166 17.98 -10.35 14.25
C THR A 166 16.84 -11.20 13.73
N GLY A 167 16.00 -10.64 12.85
CA GLY A 167 14.72 -11.22 12.41
C GLY A 167 13.62 -11.13 13.47
N TRP A 168 13.85 -10.40 14.57
CA TRP A 168 12.93 -10.30 15.70
C TRP A 168 12.58 -8.85 16.00
N ALA A 169 11.35 -8.60 16.44
CA ALA A 169 10.97 -7.30 16.98
C ALA A 169 11.59 -7.12 18.38
N PRO A 170 11.88 -5.88 18.80
CA PRO A 170 12.20 -5.58 20.20
C PRO A 170 11.10 -6.06 21.13
N MET A 171 11.45 -6.39 22.39
CA MET A 171 10.51 -6.96 23.36
C MET A 171 9.30 -6.04 23.60
N GLU A 172 9.47 -4.72 23.57
CA GLU A 172 8.35 -3.80 23.70
C GLU A 172 7.38 -3.89 22.51
N TRP A 173 7.80 -4.37 21.34
CA TRP A 173 6.96 -4.56 20.15
C TRP A 173 6.49 -6.01 19.97
N ASP A 174 6.82 -6.88 20.92
CA ASP A 174 6.20 -8.19 21.05
C ASP A 174 4.81 -8.01 21.68
N CYS A 175 3.76 -8.26 20.90
CA CYS A 175 2.35 -8.02 21.27
C CYS A 175 2.01 -6.55 21.63
N PRO A 176 2.11 -5.60 20.69
CA PRO A 176 2.04 -4.16 21.00
C PRO A 176 0.61 -3.64 21.27
N GLY A 177 -0.43 -4.47 21.17
CA GLY A 177 -1.81 -4.03 21.21
C GLY A 177 -2.23 -3.29 19.94
N SER A 178 -3.34 -2.56 20.01
CA SER A 178 -3.75 -1.66 18.93
C SER A 178 -2.77 -0.51 18.83
N VAL A 179 -2.46 -0.08 17.60
CA VAL A 179 -1.53 1.02 17.36
C VAL A 179 -2.12 2.02 16.40
N MET A 180 -1.68 3.27 16.51
CA MET A 180 -2.01 4.33 15.56
C MET A 180 -0.80 4.63 14.68
N LEU A 181 -1.04 4.78 13.39
CA LEU A 181 -0.05 5.03 12.36
C LEU A 181 -0.24 6.43 11.79
N THR A 182 0.86 7.13 11.60
CA THR A 182 0.92 8.40 10.86
C THR A 182 2.17 8.42 10.01
N ARG A 183 2.16 9.19 8.92
CA ARG A 183 3.38 9.43 8.16
C ARG A 183 4.20 10.52 8.82
N ASP A 184 5.50 10.30 8.93
CA ASP A 184 6.43 11.29 9.47
C ASP A 184 6.50 12.56 8.60
N ASP A 185 6.36 12.40 7.28
CA ASP A 185 6.32 13.51 6.32
C ASP A 185 5.00 14.33 6.33
N GLY A 186 4.04 13.95 7.19
CA GLY A 186 2.77 14.63 7.35
C GLY A 186 1.79 14.47 6.19
N LYS A 187 2.10 13.65 5.18
CA LYS A 187 1.18 13.37 4.07
C LYS A 187 0.04 12.44 4.50
N GLN A 188 -0.99 12.33 3.65
CA GLN A 188 -2.09 11.39 3.86
C GLN A 188 -1.57 9.94 3.85
N LEU A 189 -1.96 9.18 4.87
CA LEU A 189 -1.86 7.73 4.93
C LEU A 189 -3.23 7.10 4.63
N TYR A 190 -3.43 6.65 3.40
CA TYR A 190 -4.64 5.91 3.04
C TYR A 190 -4.61 4.51 3.64
N LYS A 191 -5.80 3.93 3.87
CA LYS A 191 -5.95 2.54 4.35
C LYS A 191 -5.18 1.54 3.50
N GLU A 192 -5.24 1.68 2.19
CA GLU A 192 -4.62 0.81 1.21
C GLU A 192 -3.09 0.86 1.33
N HIS A 193 -2.52 2.02 1.65
CA HIS A 193 -1.08 2.18 1.88
C HIS A 193 -0.64 1.50 3.15
N ALA A 194 -1.33 1.76 4.27
CA ALA A 194 -1.01 1.11 5.53
C ALA A 194 -1.16 -0.43 5.44
N THR A 195 -2.22 -0.89 4.77
CA THR A 195 -2.47 -2.32 4.53
C THR A 195 -1.35 -2.94 3.69
N ALA A 196 -0.95 -2.27 2.61
CA ALA A 196 0.13 -2.76 1.75
C ALA A 196 1.47 -2.83 2.48
N VAL A 197 1.82 -1.85 3.32
CA VAL A 197 3.04 -1.92 4.13
C VAL A 197 2.97 -3.08 5.12
N CYS A 198 1.83 -3.27 5.80
CA CYS A 198 1.67 -4.37 6.77
C CYS A 198 1.79 -5.75 6.11
N ILE A 199 1.17 -5.94 4.94
CA ILE A 199 1.27 -7.19 4.16
C ILE A 199 2.68 -7.38 3.62
N PHE A 200 3.32 -6.32 3.13
CA PHE A 200 4.72 -6.38 2.71
C PHE A 200 5.63 -6.86 3.84
N CYS A 201 5.44 -6.34 5.06
CA CYS A 201 6.25 -6.76 6.20
C CYS A 201 5.97 -8.22 6.58
N GLN A 202 4.69 -8.62 6.70
CA GLN A 202 4.31 -9.96 7.17
C GLN A 202 4.54 -11.05 6.12
N ASP A 203 4.04 -10.84 4.90
CA ASP A 203 3.89 -11.91 3.91
C ASP A 203 5.03 -11.94 2.89
N PHE A 204 5.88 -10.91 2.88
CA PHE A 204 7.03 -10.83 1.99
C PHE A 204 8.36 -10.74 2.74
N ILE A 205 8.53 -9.76 3.62
CA ILE A 205 9.79 -9.60 4.37
C ILE A 205 9.93 -10.67 5.45
N GLY A 206 8.85 -11.06 6.14
CA GLY A 206 8.84 -12.11 7.14
C GLY A 206 9.47 -13.42 6.66
N PRO A 207 8.90 -14.05 5.61
CA PRO A 207 9.46 -15.28 5.04
C PRO A 207 10.91 -15.16 4.59
N LEU A 208 11.32 -14.01 4.02
CA LEU A 208 12.71 -13.78 3.62
C LEU A 208 13.65 -13.73 4.82
N LEU A 209 13.21 -13.15 5.94
CA LEU A 209 13.97 -13.14 7.19
C LEU A 209 14.04 -14.52 7.82
N GLU A 210 12.93 -15.28 7.82
CA GLU A 210 12.89 -16.66 8.31
C GLU A 210 13.85 -17.56 7.54
N GLU A 211 13.80 -17.54 6.21
CA GLU A 211 14.73 -18.28 5.35
C GLU A 211 16.19 -17.90 5.62
N TRP A 212 16.47 -16.61 5.81
CA TRP A 212 17.80 -16.14 6.15
C TRP A 212 18.29 -16.63 7.53
N LEU A 213 17.39 -16.69 8.53
CA LEU A 213 17.68 -17.20 9.86
C LEU A 213 17.95 -18.72 9.84
N GLU A 214 17.14 -19.48 9.10
CA GLU A 214 17.28 -20.93 8.97
C GLU A 214 18.60 -21.34 8.31
N ASN A 215 19.08 -20.55 7.34
CA ASN A 215 20.37 -20.75 6.68
C ASN A 215 21.59 -20.26 7.51
N GLY A 216 21.40 -20.08 8.82
CA GLY A 216 22.46 -19.83 9.78
C GLY A 216 23.11 -18.44 9.68
N LYS A 217 22.41 -17.45 9.10
CA LYS A 217 22.90 -16.08 8.85
C LYS A 217 24.22 -15.99 8.06
N SER A 218 24.74 -17.11 7.57
CA SER A 218 26.07 -17.22 6.97
C SER A 218 26.05 -17.04 5.46
N GLU A 219 24.90 -17.24 4.83
CA GLU A 219 24.75 -17.03 3.40
C GLU A 219 24.53 -15.56 3.07
N ALA A 220 25.52 -14.95 2.42
CA ALA A 220 25.43 -13.61 1.85
C ALA A 220 24.22 -13.43 0.92
N ILE A 221 23.63 -14.52 0.42
CA ILE A 221 22.48 -14.52 -0.48
C ILE A 221 21.20 -14.08 0.24
N GLY A 222 20.94 -14.59 1.45
CA GLY A 222 19.73 -14.25 2.22
C GLY A 222 19.73 -12.78 2.68
N SER A 223 20.84 -12.28 3.20
CA SER A 223 20.99 -10.86 3.56
C SER A 223 20.79 -9.96 2.34
N ARG A 224 21.38 -10.31 1.17
CA ARG A 224 21.23 -9.52 -0.05
C ARG A 224 19.78 -9.48 -0.55
N ALA A 225 19.02 -10.56 -0.42
CA ALA A 225 17.62 -10.60 -0.83
C ALA A 225 16.77 -9.67 0.05
N VAL A 226 16.95 -9.74 1.37
CA VAL A 226 16.30 -8.86 2.34
C VAL A 226 16.68 -7.40 2.09
N ASP A 227 17.98 -7.11 1.92
CA ASP A 227 18.48 -5.75 1.67
C ASP A 227 17.95 -5.18 0.36
N ALA A 228 17.88 -5.99 -0.71
CA ALA A 228 17.32 -5.57 -1.99
C ALA A 228 15.80 -5.29 -1.89
N ALA A 229 15.08 -6.11 -1.13
CA ALA A 229 13.65 -5.96 -0.89
C ALA A 229 13.35 -4.71 -0.04
N LEU A 230 14.14 -4.44 1.01
CA LEU A 230 13.99 -3.33 1.94
C LEU A 230 14.55 -2.01 1.40
N THR A 231 14.14 -1.67 0.19
CA THR A 231 14.41 -0.37 -0.44
C THR A 231 13.12 0.22 -0.96
N LYS A 232 13.10 1.54 -1.19
CA LYS A 232 11.98 2.20 -1.89
C LYS A 232 11.61 1.47 -3.18
N LYS A 233 12.61 1.16 -4.00
CA LYS A 233 12.43 0.47 -5.29
C LYS A 233 11.87 -0.95 -5.10
N GLY A 234 12.41 -1.71 -4.15
CA GLY A 234 11.94 -3.06 -3.83
C GLY A 234 10.46 -3.07 -3.42
N PHE A 235 10.07 -2.11 -2.58
CA PHE A 235 8.67 -1.92 -2.21
C PHE A 235 7.80 -1.47 -3.39
N GLU A 236 8.24 -0.54 -4.24
CA GLU A 236 7.48 -0.12 -5.43
C GLU A 236 7.22 -1.28 -6.40
N GLU A 237 8.23 -2.12 -6.65
CA GLU A 237 8.11 -3.30 -7.51
C GLU A 237 7.17 -4.36 -6.91
N TRP A 238 7.25 -4.58 -5.59
CA TRP A 238 6.30 -5.43 -4.89
C TRP A 238 4.88 -4.86 -4.92
N PHE A 239 4.71 -3.57 -4.62
CA PHE A 239 3.42 -2.90 -4.54
C PHE A 239 2.71 -2.89 -5.91
N ALA A 240 3.46 -2.74 -7.00
CA ALA A 240 2.91 -2.87 -8.35
C ALA A 240 2.28 -4.24 -8.61
N ARG A 241 2.88 -5.33 -8.11
CA ARG A 241 2.32 -6.69 -8.20
C ARG A 241 1.11 -6.85 -7.28
N PHE A 242 1.22 -6.38 -6.04
CA PHE A 242 0.13 -6.39 -5.07
C PHE A 242 -1.13 -5.69 -5.59
N ARG A 243 -0.98 -4.53 -6.25
CA ARG A 243 -2.09 -3.81 -6.89
C ARG A 243 -2.80 -4.63 -7.97
N ILE A 244 -2.05 -5.40 -8.76
CA ILE A 244 -2.62 -6.24 -9.82
C ILE A 244 -3.44 -7.38 -9.20
N GLU A 245 -2.92 -7.99 -8.14
CA GLU A 245 -3.62 -9.04 -7.41
C GLU A 245 -4.91 -8.53 -6.79
N LYS A 246 -4.87 -7.37 -6.12
CA LYS A 246 -6.07 -6.76 -5.53
C LYS A 246 -7.10 -6.34 -6.57
N ALA A 247 -6.65 -5.87 -7.75
CA ALA A 247 -7.54 -5.63 -8.88
C ALA A 247 -8.20 -6.92 -9.41
N ARG A 248 -7.48 -8.05 -9.39
CA ARG A 248 -8.03 -9.35 -9.77
C ARG A 248 -9.07 -9.82 -8.74
N GLU A 249 -8.78 -9.73 -7.45
CA GLU A 249 -9.72 -10.10 -6.37
C GLU A 249 -11.01 -9.28 -6.44
N ALA A 250 -10.91 -7.97 -6.66
CA ALA A 250 -12.08 -7.09 -6.81
C ALA A 250 -12.94 -7.50 -8.02
N LEU A 251 -12.30 -7.84 -9.14
CA LEU A 251 -13.01 -8.33 -10.32
C LEU A 251 -13.73 -9.66 -10.07
N GLU A 252 -13.11 -10.58 -9.32
CA GLU A 252 -13.69 -11.89 -8.98
C GLU A 252 -14.84 -11.79 -7.97
N SER A 253 -14.76 -10.84 -7.04
CA SER A 253 -15.81 -10.58 -6.04
C SER A 253 -16.94 -9.66 -6.53
N GLY A 254 -16.73 -8.97 -7.67
CA GLY A 254 -17.67 -7.96 -8.16
C GLY A 254 -17.61 -6.63 -7.39
N GLU A 255 -16.59 -6.44 -6.55
CA GLU A 255 -16.37 -5.19 -5.83
C GLU A 255 -15.78 -4.10 -6.75
N GLU A 256 -16.23 -2.86 -6.57
CA GLU A 256 -15.69 -1.73 -7.31
C GLU A 256 -14.32 -1.32 -6.75
N LEU A 257 -13.28 -1.39 -7.60
CA LEU A 257 -11.93 -0.96 -7.20
C LEU A 257 -11.77 0.56 -7.32
N ARG A 258 -11.60 1.22 -6.17
CA ARG A 258 -11.33 2.67 -6.07
C ARG A 258 -9.86 3.00 -6.32
N TRP A 259 -9.46 3.06 -7.59
CA TRP A 259 -8.06 3.25 -8.02
C TRP A 259 -7.37 4.48 -7.44
N GLU A 260 -8.11 5.54 -7.12
CA GLU A 260 -7.59 6.75 -6.50
C GLU A 260 -6.93 6.46 -5.14
N LYS A 261 -7.37 5.40 -4.45
CA LYS A 261 -6.76 4.95 -3.18
C LYS A 261 -5.58 4.00 -3.36
N TRP A 262 -5.40 3.48 -4.58
CA TRP A 262 -4.30 2.59 -4.95
C TRP A 262 -3.16 3.31 -5.67
N ILE A 263 -3.11 4.64 -5.62
CA ILE A 263 -1.93 5.39 -6.06
C ILE A 263 -0.70 4.95 -5.25
N SER A 264 0.50 5.13 -5.82
CA SER A 264 1.73 4.86 -5.06
C SER A 264 1.72 5.69 -3.79
N PRO A 265 2.11 5.14 -2.62
CA PRO A 265 2.26 5.94 -1.41
C PRO A 265 3.31 7.05 -1.55
N TYR A 266 4.18 7.00 -2.55
CA TYR A 266 5.16 8.05 -2.83
C TYR A 266 4.60 9.21 -3.68
N ASP A 267 3.44 9.02 -4.31
CA ASP A 267 2.81 9.99 -5.23
C ASP A 267 1.64 10.77 -4.58
N VAL A 268 1.48 10.62 -3.26
CA VAL A 268 0.49 11.35 -2.45
C VAL A 268 0.94 12.77 -2.20
#